data_AF-A0A1F9AJR8-F1
#
_entry.id   AF-A0A1F9AJR8-F1
#
_cell.length_a   1.000
_cell.length_b   1.000
_cell.length_c   1.000
_cell.angle_alpha   90.00
_cell.angle_beta   90.00
_cell.angle_gamma   90.00
#
_symmetry.space_group_name_H-M   'P 1'
#
loop_
_entity.id
_entity.type
_entity.pdbx_description
1 polymer ?
#
loop_
_entity_poly.entity_id
_entity_poly.type
_entity_poly.pdbx_seq_one_letter_code
_entity_poly.pdbx_strand_id
1 'polypeptide(L)'
;MGKENNRLDDVKGVDRPPREPDNLSEETIQDTEKELQVRLERTEIQAKENYDRLLRVSADFENYKKRMNRESESFKKYANESLIRELLPVVDNLERAFDSASLNQEASQSLVKGVHLTISEIQNIFKRFSVKPISSVNKPFDPAFHQAVIQEETDAVDENMVIKELQKGYLIHDRLLRPAMVVVSKSPANQNKDNE
;
A
#
# COMPACT_ATOMS: atom_id res chain seq x y z
N MET A 1 -14.22 44.40 -13.73
CA MET A 1 -15.31 44.35 -14.74
C MET A 1 -16.61 44.25 -13.97
N GLY A 2 -17.52 45.21 -13.90
CA GLY A 2 -17.69 46.46 -14.63
C GLY A 2 -19.19 46.73 -14.76
N LYS A 3 -19.62 47.88 -14.23
CA LYS A 3 -20.87 48.64 -14.49
C LYS A 3 -22.17 48.11 -13.86
N GLU A 4 -22.79 48.83 -12.93
CA GLU A 4 -23.57 50.08 -13.06
C GLU A 4 -24.90 49.92 -13.81
N ASN A 5 -25.97 49.95 -13.00
CA ASN A 5 -27.13 50.84 -13.06
C ASN A 5 -27.81 51.18 -14.41
N ASN A 6 -29.12 50.93 -14.35
CA ASN A 6 -30.22 51.79 -14.78
C ASN A 6 -30.61 51.82 -16.27
N ARG A 7 -31.80 51.29 -16.55
CA ARG A 7 -32.67 51.75 -17.63
C ARG A 7 -34.12 51.65 -17.16
N LEU A 8 -34.68 52.83 -16.84
CA LEU A 8 -36.11 53.05 -16.68
C LEU A 8 -36.83 52.90 -18.03
N ASP A 9 -38.16 52.80 -17.90
CA ASP A 9 -39.21 53.08 -18.88
C ASP A 9 -39.67 51.89 -19.74
N ASP A 10 -40.74 51.24 -19.26
CA ASP A 10 -42.01 51.17 -20.00
C ASP A 10 -43.13 50.58 -19.12
N VAL A 11 -43.82 51.46 -18.40
CA VAL A 11 -45.07 51.15 -17.70
C VAL A 11 -46.21 51.20 -18.72
N LYS A 12 -46.69 50.05 -19.18
CA LYS A 12 -48.01 49.93 -19.82
C LYS A 12 -48.94 49.10 -18.94
N GLY A 13 -50.08 49.71 -18.66
CA GLY A 13 -51.03 49.33 -17.62
C GLY A 13 -51.45 47.86 -17.68
N VAL A 14 -51.26 47.19 -16.56
CA VAL A 14 -52.03 46.00 -16.21
C VAL A 14 -53.20 46.51 -15.37
N ASP A 15 -54.37 46.48 -15.98
CA ASP A 15 -55.67 46.74 -15.38
C ASP A 15 -55.79 45.91 -14.10
N ARG A 16 -55.69 46.56 -12.93
CA ARG A 16 -55.83 45.88 -11.65
C ARG A 16 -57.31 45.82 -11.33
N PRO A 17 -57.90 44.62 -11.15
CA PRO A 17 -59.28 44.54 -10.67
C PRO A 17 -59.37 45.23 -9.30
N PRO A 18 -60.57 45.70 -8.90
CA PRO A 18 -60.75 46.42 -7.64
C PRO A 18 -60.18 45.60 -6.48
N ARG A 19 -59.28 46.20 -5.69
CA ARG A 19 -58.89 45.62 -4.40
C ARG A 19 -60.12 45.66 -3.51
N GLU A 20 -60.75 44.50 -3.34
CA GLU A 20 -61.66 44.27 -2.22
C GLU A 20 -60.92 44.56 -0.92
N PRO A 21 -61.59 45.13 0.09
CA PRO A 21 -60.95 45.40 1.37
C PRO A 21 -60.58 44.05 2.01
N ASP A 22 -59.28 43.80 2.14
CA ASP A 22 -58.72 42.78 3.02
C ASP A 22 -59.19 43.07 4.45
N ASN A 23 -60.37 42.58 4.82
CA ASN A 23 -60.76 42.43 6.20
C ASN A 23 -60.67 40.95 6.54
N LEU A 24 -59.44 40.44 6.53
CA LEU A 24 -59.10 39.15 7.13
C LEU A 24 -59.45 39.26 8.61
N SER A 25 -60.38 38.43 9.09
CA SER A 25 -60.70 38.37 10.52
C SER A 25 -59.43 38.02 11.32
N GLU A 26 -59.31 38.56 12.53
CA GLU A 26 -58.17 38.29 13.42
C GLU A 26 -57.92 36.77 13.59
N GLU A 27 -58.98 35.95 13.60
CA GLU A 27 -58.90 34.48 13.61
C GLU A 27 -58.20 33.91 12.35
N THR A 28 -58.49 34.44 11.15
CA THR A 28 -57.88 33.95 9.90
C THR A 28 -56.39 34.27 9.85
N ILE A 29 -55.99 35.44 10.37
CA ILE A 29 -54.58 35.84 10.48
C ILE A 29 -53.86 34.91 11.47
N GLN A 30 -54.50 34.62 12.61
CA GLN A 30 -53.91 33.81 13.68
C GLN A 30 -53.75 32.32 13.31
N ASP A 31 -54.68 31.78 12.53
CA ASP A 31 -54.56 30.42 11.99
C ASP A 31 -53.47 30.33 10.91
N THR A 32 -53.33 31.35 10.06
CA THR A 32 -52.26 31.43 9.06
C THR A 32 -50.88 31.55 9.72
N GLU A 33 -50.76 32.34 10.80
CA GLU A 33 -49.51 32.46 11.59
C GLU A 33 -49.10 31.12 12.22
N LYS A 34 -50.06 30.37 12.78
CA LYS A 34 -49.80 29.03 13.33
C LYS A 34 -49.34 28.06 12.25
N GLU A 35 -49.98 28.05 11.09
CA GLU A 35 -49.58 27.17 9.99
C GLU A 35 -48.16 27.49 9.48
N LEU A 36 -47.83 28.78 9.38
CA LEU A 36 -46.48 29.25 9.02
C LEU A 36 -45.44 28.85 10.08
N GLN A 37 -45.75 28.96 11.36
CA GLN A 37 -44.86 28.53 12.46
C GLN A 37 -44.58 27.03 12.41
N VAL A 38 -45.62 26.20 12.23
CA VAL A 38 -45.46 24.74 12.10
C VAL A 38 -44.62 24.39 10.89
N ARG A 39 -44.82 25.08 9.76
CA ARG A 39 -44.03 24.88 8.54
C ARG A 39 -42.57 25.32 8.71
N LEU A 40 -42.34 26.43 9.41
CA LEU A 40 -41.00 26.92 9.74
C LEU A 40 -40.25 25.90 10.60
N GLU A 41 -40.84 25.46 11.71
CA GLU A 41 -40.24 24.49 12.62
C GLU A 41 -39.92 23.16 11.92
N ARG A 42 -40.85 22.67 11.09
CA ARG A 42 -40.61 21.47 10.25
C ARG A 42 -39.43 21.66 9.28
N THR A 43 -39.31 22.85 8.66
CA THR A 43 -38.24 23.15 7.72
C THR A 43 -36.90 23.27 8.43
N GLU A 44 -36.86 23.85 9.64
CA GLU A 44 -35.66 23.95 10.47
C GLU A 44 -35.15 22.57 10.91
N ILE A 45 -36.06 21.67 11.31
CA ILE A 45 -35.72 20.28 11.64
C ILE A 45 -35.12 19.58 10.42
N GLN A 46 -35.76 19.68 9.25
CA GLN A 46 -35.24 19.08 8.01
C GLN A 46 -33.89 19.67 7.59
N ALA A 47 -33.70 20.98 7.76
CA ALA A 47 -32.43 21.63 7.47
C ALA A 47 -31.31 21.11 8.40
N LYS A 48 -31.62 20.94 9.68
CA LYS A 48 -30.69 20.37 10.66
C LYS A 48 -30.33 18.92 10.34
N GLU A 49 -31.32 18.07 10.06
CA GLU A 49 -31.10 16.66 9.69
C GLU A 49 -30.24 16.54 8.42
N ASN A 50 -30.50 17.37 7.40
CA ASN A 50 -29.72 17.40 6.18
C ASN A 50 -28.29 17.90 6.42
N TYR A 51 -28.11 18.90 7.29
CA TYR A 51 -26.79 19.40 7.67
C TYR A 51 -25.99 18.34 8.42
N ASP A 52 -26.60 17.64 9.38
CA ASP A 52 -25.98 16.55 10.12
C ASP A 52 -25.59 15.39 9.17
N ARG A 53 -26.47 15.07 8.20
CA ARG A 53 -26.17 14.08 7.16
C ARG A 53 -25.01 14.53 6.28
N LEU A 54 -24.96 15.81 5.89
CA LEU A 54 -23.88 16.37 5.09
C LEU A 54 -22.55 16.31 5.84
N LEU A 55 -22.52 16.69 7.12
CA LEU A 55 -21.34 16.59 7.97
C LEU A 55 -20.82 15.16 8.06
N ARG A 56 -21.71 14.20 8.27
CA ARG A 56 -21.34 12.78 8.33
C ARG A 56 -20.75 12.29 7.01
N VAL A 57 -21.41 12.58 5.88
CA VAL A 57 -20.91 12.20 4.54
C VAL A 57 -19.59 12.88 4.24
N SER A 58 -19.40 14.14 4.65
CA SER A 58 -18.14 14.87 4.49
C SER A 58 -17.01 14.19 5.28
N ALA A 59 -17.27 13.80 6.53
CA ALA A 59 -16.31 13.07 7.34
C ALA A 59 -15.96 11.69 6.75
N ASP A 60 -16.96 10.94 6.27
CA ASP A 60 -16.75 9.66 5.59
C ASP A 60 -15.92 9.83 4.32
N PHE A 61 -16.17 10.89 3.55
CA PHE A 61 -15.41 11.21 2.34
C PHE A 61 -13.95 11.57 2.65
N GLU A 62 -13.68 12.35 3.69
CA GLU A 62 -12.30 12.64 4.12
C GLU A 62 -11.56 11.37 4.55
N ASN A 63 -12.22 10.51 5.32
CA ASN A 63 -11.66 9.22 5.73
C ASN A 63 -11.37 8.32 4.53
N TYR A 64 -12.30 8.26 3.57
CA TYR A 64 -12.11 7.55 2.31
C TYR A 64 -10.90 8.08 1.54
N LYS A 65 -10.79 9.40 1.36
CA LYS A 65 -9.67 10.03 0.65
C LYS A 65 -8.33 9.72 1.32
N LYS A 66 -8.25 9.80 2.65
CA LYS A 66 -7.06 9.42 3.42
C LYS A 66 -6.70 7.95 3.21
N ARG A 67 -7.69 7.05 3.20
CA ARG A 67 -7.48 5.62 2.94
C ARG A 67 -6.97 5.36 1.52
N MET A 68 -7.61 5.94 0.51
CA MET A 68 -7.22 5.77 -0.90
C MET A 68 -5.81 6.29 -1.17
N ASN A 69 -5.41 7.40 -0.54
CA ASN A 69 -4.04 7.90 -0.66
C ASN A 69 -3.02 6.89 -0.12
N ARG A 70 -3.25 6.32 1.06
CA ARG A 70 -2.38 5.29 1.66
C ARG A 70 -2.30 4.04 0.80
N GLU A 71 -3.43 3.59 0.25
CA GLU A 71 -3.47 2.43 -0.66
C GLU A 71 -2.72 2.73 -1.97
N SER A 72 -2.87 3.92 -2.54
CA SER A 72 -2.15 4.34 -3.74
C SER A 72 -0.63 4.42 -3.51
N GLU A 73 -0.21 4.97 -2.37
CA GLU A 73 1.20 5.02 -1.98
C GLU A 73 1.79 3.63 -1.80
N SER A 74 1.06 2.73 -1.12
CA SER A 74 1.43 1.33 -0.97
C SER A 74 1.55 0.63 -2.33
N PHE A 75 0.56 0.82 -3.20
CA PHE A 75 0.58 0.24 -4.55
C PHE A 75 1.80 0.73 -5.34
N LYS A 76 2.10 2.04 -5.33
CA LYS A 76 3.29 2.58 -6.01
C LYS A 76 4.59 2.02 -5.44
N LYS A 77 4.66 1.86 -4.11
CA LYS A 77 5.83 1.30 -3.41
C LYS A 77 6.08 -0.16 -3.78
N TYR A 78 5.02 -0.95 -4.00
CA TYR A 78 5.12 -2.40 -4.26
C TYR A 78 4.74 -2.83 -5.67
N ALA A 79 4.49 -1.90 -6.61
CA ALA A 79 4.05 -2.22 -7.98
C ALA A 79 5.01 -3.17 -8.72
N ASN A 80 6.31 -3.03 -8.47
CA ASN A 80 7.36 -3.83 -9.12
C ASN A 80 7.61 -5.18 -8.42
N GLU A 81 6.90 -5.50 -7.32
CA GLU A 81 7.10 -6.70 -6.53
C GLU A 81 7.04 -7.98 -7.39
N SER A 82 5.97 -8.14 -8.17
CA SER A 82 5.75 -9.36 -8.98
C SER A 82 6.84 -9.53 -10.04
N LEU A 83 7.17 -8.44 -10.76
CA LEU A 83 8.18 -8.46 -11.81
C LEU A 83 9.56 -8.83 -11.25
N ILE A 84 9.95 -8.21 -10.13
CA ILE A 84 11.24 -8.50 -9.50
C ILE A 84 11.28 -9.95 -9.01
N ARG A 85 10.19 -10.44 -8.41
CA ARG A 85 10.09 -11.84 -7.94
C ARG A 85 10.31 -12.83 -9.10
N GLU A 86 9.73 -12.59 -10.26
CA GLU A 86 9.92 -13.42 -11.46
C GLU A 86 11.32 -13.27 -12.08
N LEU A 87 12.01 -12.16 -11.84
CA LEU A 87 13.38 -11.96 -12.32
C LEU A 87 14.42 -12.67 -11.44
N LEU A 88 14.14 -12.91 -10.15
CA LEU A 88 15.09 -13.53 -9.21
C LEU A 88 15.68 -14.85 -9.71
N PRO A 89 14.91 -15.82 -10.27
CA PRO A 89 15.46 -17.06 -10.82
C PRO A 89 16.49 -16.83 -11.94
N VAL A 90 16.33 -15.77 -12.73
CA VAL A 90 17.30 -15.42 -13.79
C VAL A 90 18.62 -14.97 -13.16
N VAL A 91 18.54 -14.13 -12.12
CA VAL A 91 19.73 -13.69 -11.36
C VAL A 91 20.42 -14.89 -10.70
N ASP A 92 19.67 -15.79 -10.09
CA ASP A 92 20.22 -17.00 -9.47
C ASP A 92 20.95 -17.89 -10.49
N ASN A 93 20.41 -18.00 -11.71
CA ASN A 93 21.05 -18.76 -12.78
C ASN A 93 22.34 -18.09 -13.26
N LEU A 94 22.38 -16.75 -13.32
CA LEU A 94 23.60 -16.01 -13.65
C LEU A 94 24.66 -16.17 -12.56
N GLU A 95 24.28 -16.09 -11.29
CA GLU A 95 25.19 -16.35 -10.16
C GLU A 95 25.73 -17.78 -10.20
N ARG A 96 24.88 -18.78 -10.43
CA ARG A 96 25.30 -20.19 -10.57
C ARG A 96 26.23 -20.41 -11.77
N ALA A 97 25.98 -19.74 -12.89
CA ALA A 97 26.85 -19.79 -14.06
C ALA A 97 28.22 -19.15 -13.77
N PHE A 98 28.22 -18.01 -13.07
CA PHE A 98 29.44 -17.34 -12.63
C PHE A 98 30.26 -18.22 -11.68
N ASP A 99 29.63 -18.83 -10.66
CA ASP A 99 30.31 -19.69 -9.68
C ASP A 99 30.91 -20.93 -10.36
N SER A 100 30.14 -21.58 -11.24
CA SER A 100 30.61 -22.75 -12.01
C SER A 100 31.79 -22.41 -12.92
N ALA A 101 31.70 -21.29 -13.63
CA ALA A 101 32.74 -20.89 -14.58
C ALA A 101 34.01 -20.36 -13.89
N SER A 102 33.87 -19.71 -12.72
CA SER A 102 35.02 -19.19 -11.95
C SER A 102 35.91 -20.31 -11.40
N LEU A 103 35.36 -21.50 -11.17
CA LEU A 103 36.10 -22.68 -10.73
C LEU A 103 36.71 -23.47 -11.89
N ASN A 104 36.34 -23.17 -13.14
CA ASN A 104 36.82 -23.88 -14.32
C ASN A 104 37.96 -23.10 -15.00
N GLN A 105 39.17 -23.67 -15.00
CA GLN A 105 40.36 -23.05 -15.60
C GLN A 105 40.27 -22.92 -17.13
N GLU A 106 39.43 -23.73 -17.79
CA GLU A 106 39.21 -23.67 -19.25
C GLU A 106 38.20 -22.59 -19.64
N ALA A 107 37.49 -22.00 -18.67
CA ALA A 107 36.49 -20.97 -18.97
C ALA A 107 37.14 -19.67 -19.43
N SER A 108 36.50 -19.02 -20.41
CA SER A 108 36.93 -17.71 -20.91
C SER A 108 36.83 -16.65 -19.80
N GLN A 109 37.99 -16.18 -19.32
CA GLN A 109 38.08 -15.18 -18.25
C GLN A 109 37.37 -13.86 -18.60
N SER A 110 37.39 -13.46 -19.88
CA SER A 110 36.65 -12.28 -20.35
C SER A 110 35.14 -12.46 -20.23
N LEU A 111 34.63 -13.67 -20.51
CA LEU A 111 33.21 -13.99 -20.37
C LEU A 111 32.79 -14.02 -18.89
N VAL A 112 33.58 -14.67 -18.02
CA VAL A 112 33.34 -14.71 -16.56
C VAL A 112 33.26 -13.29 -15.99
N LYS A 113 34.20 -12.43 -16.38
CA LYS A 113 34.20 -11.01 -15.99
C LYS A 113 32.97 -10.28 -16.51
N GLY A 114 32.55 -10.52 -17.76
CA GLY A 114 31.34 -9.94 -18.33
C GLY A 114 30.09 -10.30 -17.54
N VAL A 115 29.92 -11.58 -17.20
CA VAL A 115 28.80 -12.06 -16.37
C VAL A 115 28.82 -11.42 -14.98
N HIS A 116 29.99 -11.32 -14.35
CA HIS A 116 30.14 -10.67 -13.05
C HIS A 116 29.71 -9.20 -13.05
N LEU A 117 30.06 -8.46 -14.12
CA LEU A 117 29.65 -7.06 -14.30
C LEU A 117 28.13 -6.96 -14.43
N THR A 118 27.50 -7.84 -15.21
CA THR A 118 26.03 -7.88 -15.35
C THR A 118 25.34 -8.17 -14.02
N ILE A 119 25.83 -9.13 -13.23
CA ILE A 119 25.30 -9.41 -11.88
C ILE A 119 25.42 -8.16 -10.99
N SER A 120 26.57 -7.49 -11.04
CA SER A 120 26.82 -6.27 -10.26
C SER A 120 25.87 -5.14 -10.66
N GLU A 121 25.59 -4.98 -11.95
CA GLU A 121 24.63 -3.99 -12.46
C GLU A 121 23.20 -4.29 -11.99
N ILE A 122 22.78 -5.56 -12.04
CA ILE A 122 21.48 -6.00 -11.50
C ILE A 122 21.39 -5.69 -10.00
N GLN A 123 22.43 -5.97 -9.22
CA GLN A 123 22.45 -5.63 -7.79
C GLN A 123 22.32 -4.11 -7.56
N ASN A 124 22.92 -3.30 -8.43
CA ASN A 124 22.77 -1.84 -8.36
C ASN A 124 21.35 -1.38 -8.73
N ILE A 125 20.71 -2.03 -9.72
CA ILE A 125 19.29 -1.82 -10.03
C ILE A 125 18.43 -2.15 -8.81
N PHE A 126 18.63 -3.32 -8.20
CA PHE A 126 17.92 -3.75 -7.00
C PHE A 126 18.03 -2.73 -5.87
N LYS A 127 19.23 -2.24 -5.58
CA LYS A 127 19.44 -1.17 -4.57
C LYS A 127 18.61 0.08 -4.86
N ARG A 128 18.54 0.54 -6.12
CA ARG A 128 17.73 1.71 -6.51
C ARG A 128 16.23 1.49 -6.28
N PHE A 129 15.74 0.27 -6.49
CA PHE A 129 14.35 -0.12 -6.22
C PHE A 129 14.14 -0.62 -4.78
N SER A 130 15.07 -0.32 -3.85
CA SER A 130 14.99 -0.75 -2.44
C SER A 130 14.87 -2.26 -2.23
N VAL A 131 15.38 -3.04 -3.19
CA VAL A 131 15.50 -4.49 -3.08
C VAL A 131 16.84 -4.83 -2.45
N LYS A 132 16.83 -5.60 -1.35
CA LYS A 132 18.01 -5.95 -0.58
C LYS A 132 18.09 -7.46 -0.37
N PRO A 133 19.28 -8.07 -0.50
CA PRO A 133 19.47 -9.47 -0.15
C PRO A 133 19.38 -9.66 1.37
N ILE A 134 18.88 -10.82 1.78
CA ILE A 134 18.87 -11.27 3.18
C ILE A 134 20.27 -11.79 3.50
N SER A 135 20.85 -11.32 4.59
CA SER A 135 22.15 -11.82 5.06
C SER A 135 21.90 -13.00 5.99
N SER A 136 22.11 -14.20 5.46
CA SER A 136 21.70 -15.47 6.08
C SER A 136 22.88 -16.22 6.70
N VAL A 137 24.03 -16.28 6.02
CA VAL A 137 25.21 -17.06 6.45
C VAL A 137 25.75 -16.60 7.81
N ASN A 138 26.09 -17.56 8.69
CA ASN A 138 26.59 -17.35 10.06
C ASN A 138 25.60 -16.61 10.97
N LYS A 139 24.30 -16.75 10.73
CA LYS A 139 23.25 -16.21 11.60
C LYS A 139 22.31 -17.30 12.08
N PRO A 140 21.59 -17.07 13.19
CA PRO A 140 20.52 -17.96 13.61
C PRO A 140 19.48 -18.13 12.51
N PHE A 141 18.96 -19.34 12.36
CA PHE A 141 17.88 -19.61 11.44
C PHE A 141 16.59 -18.92 11.91
N ASP A 142 16.01 -18.07 11.05
CA ASP A 142 14.72 -17.42 11.28
C ASP A 142 13.71 -17.90 10.21
N PRO A 143 12.66 -18.66 10.58
CA PRO A 143 11.63 -19.13 9.66
C PRO A 143 10.90 -18.00 8.90
N ALA A 144 10.92 -16.77 9.40
CA ALA A 144 10.29 -15.63 8.73
C ALA A 144 11.08 -15.18 7.49
N PHE A 145 12.39 -15.42 7.43
CA PHE A 145 13.28 -14.96 6.38
C PHE A 145 14.03 -16.08 5.65
N HIS A 146 14.10 -17.26 6.26
CA HIS A 146 14.87 -18.40 5.79
C HIS A 146 13.99 -19.62 5.56
N GLN A 147 14.34 -20.39 4.55
CA GLN A 147 13.79 -21.71 4.25
C GLN A 147 14.91 -22.73 4.38
N ALA A 148 14.87 -23.55 5.44
CA ALA A 148 15.82 -24.64 5.63
C ALA A 148 15.51 -25.76 4.66
N VAL A 149 16.48 -26.11 3.81
CA VAL A 149 16.32 -27.15 2.78
C VAL A 149 17.16 -28.37 3.11
N ILE A 150 18.30 -28.16 3.75
CA ILE A 150 19.24 -29.20 4.15
C ILE A 150 19.63 -28.94 5.60
N GLN A 151 19.72 -30.00 6.40
CA GLN A 151 20.37 -29.96 7.69
C GLN A 151 21.70 -30.71 7.60
N GLU A 152 22.76 -30.10 8.10
CA GLU A 152 24.10 -30.67 8.08
C GLU A 152 24.60 -30.83 9.51
N GLU A 153 25.07 -32.03 9.84
CA GLU A 153 25.64 -32.33 11.15
C GLU A 153 27.05 -31.75 11.22
N THR A 154 27.27 -30.82 12.15
CA THR A 154 28.58 -30.16 12.30
C THR A 154 28.80 -29.67 13.72
N ASP A 155 30.04 -29.76 14.18
CA ASP A 155 30.51 -29.18 15.44
C ASP A 155 31.13 -27.77 15.25
N ALA A 156 31.16 -27.28 14.00
CA ALA A 156 31.84 -26.02 13.67
C ALA A 156 31.05 -24.77 14.08
N VAL A 157 29.74 -24.89 14.22
CA VAL A 157 28.82 -23.79 14.61
C VAL A 157 27.75 -24.33 15.54
N ASP A 158 27.17 -23.45 16.36
CA ASP A 158 26.06 -23.79 17.25
C ASP A 158 24.87 -24.39 16.48
N GLU A 159 24.02 -25.16 17.16
CA GLU A 159 22.81 -25.72 16.57
C GLU A 159 21.87 -24.61 16.05
N ASN A 160 21.14 -24.91 14.96
CA ASN A 160 20.15 -24.02 14.38
C ASN A 160 20.74 -22.70 13.80
N MET A 161 21.99 -22.76 13.33
CA MET A 161 22.69 -21.70 12.63
C MET A 161 22.71 -21.96 11.13
N VAL A 162 22.65 -20.92 10.32
CA VAL A 162 22.79 -21.04 8.86
C VAL A 162 24.27 -21.20 8.50
N ILE A 163 24.62 -22.38 7.99
CA ILE A 163 25.97 -22.74 7.54
C ILE A 163 26.24 -22.15 6.15
N LYS A 164 25.28 -22.35 5.23
CA LYS A 164 25.43 -21.98 3.83
C LYS A 164 24.12 -21.50 3.25
N GLU A 165 24.21 -20.51 2.37
CA GLU A 165 23.10 -20.05 1.55
C GLU A 165 23.20 -20.71 0.17
N LEU A 166 22.16 -21.46 -0.21
CA LEU A 166 22.06 -22.11 -1.53
C LEU A 166 21.41 -21.19 -2.55
N GLN A 167 20.49 -20.34 -2.09
CA GLN A 167 19.80 -19.37 -2.92
C GLN A 167 19.49 -18.13 -2.09
N LYS A 168 19.85 -16.96 -2.61
CA LYS A 168 19.70 -15.70 -1.90
C LYS A 168 18.23 -15.34 -1.66
N GLY A 169 17.92 -14.95 -0.43
CA GLY A 169 16.64 -14.33 -0.09
C GLY A 169 16.65 -12.84 -0.40
N TYR A 170 15.49 -12.24 -0.65
CA TYR A 170 15.37 -10.82 -0.95
C TYR A 170 14.17 -10.16 -0.27
N LEU A 171 14.34 -8.90 0.12
CA LEU A 171 13.32 -7.99 0.65
C LEU A 171 13.13 -6.83 -0.33
N ILE A 172 11.89 -6.39 -0.54
CA ILE A 172 11.57 -5.12 -1.21
C ILE A 172 11.04 -4.15 -0.15
N HIS A 173 11.77 -3.08 0.11
CA HIS A 173 11.53 -2.22 1.27
C HIS A 173 11.48 -3.04 2.58
N ASP A 174 10.29 -3.24 3.14
CA ASP A 174 9.98 -3.97 4.37
C ASP A 174 9.24 -5.30 4.12
N ARG A 175 8.96 -5.66 2.87
CA ARG A 175 8.24 -6.89 2.51
C ARG A 175 9.17 -7.98 1.97
N LEU A 176 8.94 -9.22 2.39
CA LEU A 176 9.63 -10.40 1.88
C LEU A 176 9.25 -10.71 0.43
N LEU A 177 10.22 -10.71 -0.47
CA LEU A 177 10.02 -11.16 -1.86
C LEU A 177 10.09 -12.68 -1.95
N ARG A 178 11.15 -13.26 -1.36
CA ARG A 178 11.44 -14.70 -1.32
C ARG A 178 12.37 -14.97 -0.12
N PRO A 179 12.14 -16.03 0.67
CA PRO A 179 13.07 -16.42 1.71
C PRO A 179 14.41 -16.91 1.13
N ALA A 180 15.47 -16.86 1.93
CA ALA A 180 16.75 -17.47 1.56
C ALA A 180 16.68 -18.99 1.74
N MET A 181 17.07 -19.76 0.73
CA MET A 181 17.20 -21.22 0.89
C MET A 181 18.56 -21.51 1.52
N VAL A 182 18.54 -22.14 2.68
CA VAL A 182 19.71 -22.29 3.54
C VAL A 182 19.94 -23.72 3.98
N VAL A 183 21.20 -24.01 4.28
CA VAL A 183 21.66 -25.19 5.02
C VAL A 183 21.81 -24.80 6.48
N VAL A 184 21.19 -25.55 7.38
CA VAL A 184 21.18 -25.26 8.82
C VAL A 184 21.99 -26.32 9.57
N SER A 185 22.73 -25.90 10.59
CA SER A 185 23.46 -26.81 11.46
C SER A 185 22.54 -27.60 12.36
N LYS A 186 22.89 -28.87 12.50
CA LYS A 186 22.34 -29.77 13.51
C LYS A 186 23.49 -30.26 14.36
N SER A 187 23.34 -30.26 15.67
CA SER A 187 24.35 -30.88 16.52
C SER A 187 24.39 -32.38 16.21
N PRO A 188 25.58 -32.97 15.98
CA PRO A 188 25.69 -34.41 15.81
C PRO A 188 25.13 -35.06 17.07
N ALA A 189 24.13 -35.91 16.88
CA ALA A 189 23.49 -36.58 18.00
C ALA A 189 24.55 -37.40 18.73
N ASN A 190 24.78 -37.08 20.00
CA ASN A 190 25.47 -37.97 20.91
C ASN A 190 24.61 -39.24 21.02
N GLN A 191 24.89 -40.23 20.17
CA GLN A 191 24.35 -41.58 20.31
C GLN A 191 24.91 -42.15 21.61
N ASN A 192 24.21 -41.99 22.73
CA ASN A 192 24.36 -42.82 23.92
C ASN A 192 23.24 -42.56 24.92
N LYS A 193 22.24 -43.46 24.91
CA LYS A 193 21.71 -44.23 26.05
C LYS A 193 20.30 -44.67 25.69
N ASP A 194 20.18 -45.93 25.28
CA ASP A 194 19.00 -46.79 25.49
C ASP A 194 19.42 -48.22 25.07
N ASN A 195 20.28 -48.82 25.88
CA ASN A 195 20.36 -50.28 26.03
C ASN A 195 19.93 -50.55 27.47
N GLU A 196 18.64 -50.78 27.67
CA GLU A 196 18.08 -51.52 28.82
C GLU A 196 17.61 -52.89 28.34
#